data_AF-F4LKS6-F1
#
_entry.id   AF-F4LKS6-F1
#
_cell.length_a   1.000
_cell.length_b   1.000
_cell.length_c   1.000
_cell.angle_alpha   90.00
_cell.angle_beta   90.00
_cell.angle_gamma   90.00
#
_symmetry.space_group_name_H-M   'P 1'
#
loop_
_entity.id
_entity.type
_entity.pdbx_description
1 polymer ?
#
loop_
_entity_poly.entity_id
_entity_poly.type
_entity_poly.pdbx_seq_one_letter_code
_entity_poly.pdbx_strand_id
1 'polypeptide(L)'
;MMTNKSNGNKVINFLQENDFICDDCLSEKCSIYPRQQINSITTKLASEKIVNKEKGICSICLKDKLVSSKAISKIQIQTRKMLFPTEKEIEKYLLKWNSLDNYVLQESSLDKLFHRTYPSNTEMDDVLIKVCSLNDFYSTNIFSPFDVAKHIVQLKIDERLKEGDLNLVNDIATITIKKRQINFYSFASKYCSHHFETKYPIFDSFVEKVLKYLRKEDKFYMFEDCELKQYKKFYNILLEFRKFYKLEKYNLKEIDKYLWQVGKDYFPKNYKKHS
;
A
#
# COMPACT_ATOMS: atom_id res chain seq x y z
N MET A 1 5.57 -15.32 -43.09
CA MET A 1 5.69 -14.04 -42.34
C MET A 1 4.39 -13.56 -41.65
N MET A 2 3.21 -14.13 -41.92
CA MET A 2 1.94 -13.69 -41.28
C MET A 2 1.68 -14.27 -39.87
N THR A 3 2.25 -15.43 -39.53
CA THR A 3 2.04 -16.12 -38.25
C THR A 3 2.66 -15.41 -37.04
N ASN A 4 3.84 -14.80 -37.19
CA ASN A 4 4.53 -14.11 -36.08
C ASN A 4 3.84 -12.80 -35.65
N LYS A 5 3.16 -12.10 -36.57
CA LYS A 5 2.41 -10.88 -36.24
C LYS A 5 1.14 -11.21 -35.44
N SER A 6 0.49 -12.33 -35.77
CA SER A 6 -0.67 -12.86 -35.05
C SER A 6 -0.31 -13.32 -33.62
N ASN A 7 0.78 -14.07 -33.47
CA ASN A 7 1.23 -14.55 -32.15
C ASN A 7 1.71 -13.42 -31.24
N GLY A 8 2.34 -12.37 -31.79
CA GLY A 8 2.66 -11.17 -31.03
C GLY A 8 1.42 -10.49 -30.44
N ASN A 9 0.35 -10.34 -31.22
CA ASN A 9 -0.90 -9.76 -30.74
C ASN A 9 -1.59 -10.61 -29.66
N LYS A 10 -1.53 -11.95 -29.77
CA LYS A 10 -2.05 -12.85 -28.73
C LYS A 10 -1.35 -12.62 -27.38
N VAL A 11 -0.01 -12.53 -27.40
CA VAL A 11 0.79 -12.24 -26.20
C VAL A 11 0.47 -10.86 -25.65
N ILE A 12 0.37 -9.83 -26.50
CA ILE A 12 0.02 -8.46 -26.06
C ILE A 12 -1.36 -8.46 -25.40
N ASN A 13 -2.38 -9.04 -26.03
CA ASN A 13 -3.75 -9.06 -25.50
C ASN A 13 -3.83 -9.81 -24.18
N PHE A 14 -3.15 -10.95 -24.06
CA PHE A 14 -3.09 -11.70 -22.80
C PHE A 14 -2.44 -10.87 -21.68
N LEU A 15 -1.37 -10.14 -22.00
CA LEU A 15 -0.68 -9.25 -21.07
C LEU A 15 -1.42 -7.92 -20.80
N GLN A 16 -2.56 -7.65 -21.44
CA GLN A 16 -3.39 -6.50 -21.07
C GLN A 16 -4.15 -6.71 -19.76
N GLU A 17 -4.46 -7.97 -19.45
CA GLU A 17 -5.26 -8.37 -18.29
C GLU A 17 -4.44 -9.14 -17.25
N ASN A 18 -3.23 -9.56 -17.59
CA ASN A 18 -2.37 -10.39 -16.76
C ASN A 18 -0.92 -9.87 -16.79
N ASP A 19 -0.39 -9.45 -15.65
CA ASP A 19 1.00 -8.98 -15.53
C ASP A 19 1.90 -10.03 -14.90
N PHE A 20 3.22 -9.86 -15.07
CA PHE A 20 4.26 -10.71 -14.50
C PHE A 20 4.10 -12.20 -14.85
N ILE A 21 4.05 -12.52 -16.15
CA ILE A 21 3.85 -13.90 -16.62
C ILE A 21 5.14 -14.47 -17.23
N CYS A 22 5.56 -15.66 -16.79
CA CYS A 22 6.74 -16.31 -17.36
C CYS A 22 6.46 -16.95 -18.73
N ASP A 23 7.52 -17.18 -19.50
CA ASP A 23 7.41 -17.71 -20.87
C ASP A 23 6.71 -19.08 -20.95
N ASP A 24 6.84 -19.93 -19.91
CA ASP A 24 6.15 -21.23 -19.85
C ASP A 24 4.63 -21.02 -19.81
N CYS A 25 4.17 -20.17 -18.91
CA CYS A 25 2.75 -19.89 -18.73
C CYS A 25 2.19 -19.10 -19.93
N LEU A 26 2.97 -18.21 -20.53
CA LEU A 26 2.57 -17.54 -21.78
C LEU A 26 2.43 -18.53 -22.94
N SER A 27 3.35 -19.49 -23.06
CA SER A 27 3.30 -20.54 -24.09
C SER A 27 2.01 -21.35 -23.98
N GLU A 28 1.67 -21.75 -22.75
CA GLU A 28 0.45 -22.49 -22.45
C GLU A 28 -0.81 -21.65 -22.70
N LYS A 29 -0.90 -20.47 -22.07
CA LYS A 29 -2.11 -19.64 -22.09
C LYS A 29 -2.39 -18.98 -23.43
N CYS A 30 -1.35 -18.63 -24.18
CA CYS A 30 -1.52 -18.09 -25.54
C CYS A 30 -1.60 -19.21 -26.60
N SER A 31 -1.42 -20.48 -26.21
CA SER A 31 -1.32 -21.63 -27.12
C SER A 31 -0.28 -21.41 -28.22
N ILE A 32 0.91 -20.95 -27.83
CA ILE A 32 2.04 -20.69 -28.73
C ILE A 32 3.17 -21.63 -28.32
N TYR A 33 3.49 -22.57 -29.21
CA TYR A 33 4.53 -23.57 -29.02
C TYR A 33 5.49 -23.58 -30.21
N PRO A 34 6.78 -23.87 -29.99
CA PRO A 34 7.39 -24.20 -28.70
C PRO A 34 7.71 -22.93 -27.87
N ARG A 35 7.99 -23.07 -26.57
CA ARG A 35 8.27 -21.96 -25.63
C ARG A 35 9.31 -20.95 -26.17
N GLN A 36 10.30 -21.43 -26.93
CA GLN A 36 11.33 -20.58 -27.54
C GLN A 36 10.72 -19.50 -28.45
N GLN A 37 9.56 -19.76 -29.06
CA GLN A 37 8.82 -18.77 -29.84
C GLN A 37 8.29 -17.64 -28.95
N ILE A 38 7.80 -17.93 -27.74
CA ILE A 38 7.41 -16.90 -26.77
C ILE A 38 8.61 -16.04 -26.41
N ASN A 39 9.77 -16.62 -26.11
CA ASN A 39 10.95 -15.83 -25.75
C ASN A 39 11.38 -14.90 -26.90
N SER A 40 11.33 -15.38 -28.15
CA SER A 40 11.61 -14.55 -29.34
C SER A 40 10.60 -13.39 -29.48
N ILE A 41 9.30 -13.68 -29.31
CA ILE A 41 8.22 -12.68 -29.35
C ILE A 41 8.41 -11.64 -28.23
N THR A 42 8.52 -12.07 -26.97
CA THR A 42 8.61 -11.16 -25.82
C THR A 42 9.88 -10.32 -25.85
N THR A 43 10.99 -10.87 -26.36
CA THR A 43 12.25 -10.11 -26.53
C THR A 43 12.13 -9.04 -27.61
N LYS A 44 11.47 -9.35 -28.74
CA LYS A 44 11.19 -8.36 -29.78
C LYS A 44 10.23 -7.27 -29.29
N LEU A 45 9.15 -7.65 -28.61
CA LEU A 45 8.21 -6.69 -28.00
C LEU A 45 8.89 -5.82 -26.93
N ALA A 46 9.88 -6.37 -26.22
CA ALA A 46 10.68 -5.61 -25.27
C ALA A 46 11.62 -4.60 -25.93
N SER A 47 12.26 -4.94 -27.05
CA SER A 47 13.06 -3.98 -27.81
C SER A 47 12.22 -2.85 -28.39
N GLU A 48 10.95 -3.14 -28.70
CA GLU A 48 9.94 -2.16 -29.14
C GLU A 48 9.26 -1.40 -27.97
N LYS A 49 9.65 -1.68 -26.71
CA LYS A 49 9.07 -1.09 -25.49
C LYS A 49 7.55 -1.29 -25.35
N ILE A 50 7.03 -2.42 -25.84
CA ILE A 50 5.62 -2.83 -25.73
C ILE A 50 5.43 -3.76 -24.51
N VAL A 51 6.47 -4.52 -24.15
CA VAL A 51 6.50 -5.46 -23.01
C VAL A 51 7.76 -5.19 -22.18
N ASN A 52 7.65 -5.25 -20.85
CA ASN A 52 8.80 -5.26 -19.96
C ASN A 52 9.18 -6.70 -19.64
N LYS A 53 10.49 -6.99 -19.55
CA LYS A 53 11.01 -8.28 -19.09
C LYS A 53 11.89 -8.07 -17.87
N GLU A 54 11.62 -8.81 -16.80
CA GLU A 54 12.40 -8.74 -15.56
C GLU A 54 12.35 -10.06 -14.80
N LYS A 55 13.26 -10.26 -13.83
CA LYS A 55 13.18 -11.40 -12.90
C LYS A 55 12.14 -11.11 -11.83
N GLY A 56 11.20 -12.03 -11.61
CA GLY A 56 10.16 -11.90 -10.60
C GLY A 56 9.28 -13.14 -10.50
N ILE A 57 8.32 -13.09 -9.57
CA ILE A 57 7.38 -14.19 -9.33
C ILE A 57 6.32 -14.19 -10.43
N CYS A 58 6.18 -15.32 -11.14
CA CYS A 58 5.13 -15.48 -12.13
C CYS A 58 3.75 -15.51 -11.47
N SER A 59 2.80 -14.66 -11.89
CA SER A 59 1.45 -14.62 -11.30
C SER A 59 0.59 -15.86 -11.54
N ILE A 60 1.00 -16.75 -12.45
CA ILE A 60 0.28 -18.00 -12.74
C ILE A 60 0.90 -19.19 -11.99
N CYS A 61 2.19 -19.42 -12.15
CA CYS A 61 2.84 -20.59 -11.54
C CYS A 61 3.55 -20.29 -10.21
N LEU A 62 3.55 -19.04 -9.76
CA LEU A 62 4.11 -18.58 -8.48
C LEU A 62 5.61 -18.88 -8.29
N LYS A 63 6.33 -19.16 -9.38
CA LYS A 63 7.78 -19.43 -9.37
C LYS A 63 8.57 -18.17 -9.77
N ASP A 64 9.72 -17.97 -9.14
CA ASP A 64 10.67 -16.92 -9.51
C ASP A 64 11.34 -17.24 -10.85
N LYS A 65 11.05 -16.43 -11.87
CA LYS A 65 11.43 -16.65 -13.26
C LYS A 65 11.63 -15.32 -13.98
N LEU A 66 12.11 -15.38 -15.22
CA LEU A 66 12.00 -14.25 -16.14
C LEU A 66 10.52 -14.10 -16.54
N VAL A 67 9.92 -12.97 -16.19
CA VAL A 67 8.51 -12.66 -16.42
C VAL A 67 8.37 -11.49 -17.38
N SER A 68 7.28 -11.51 -18.13
CA SER A 68 6.86 -10.45 -19.05
C SER A 68 5.63 -9.73 -18.49
N SER A 69 5.62 -8.42 -18.53
CA SER A 69 4.49 -7.56 -18.16
C SER A 69 4.27 -6.51 -19.24
N LYS A 70 3.10 -5.89 -19.31
CA LYS A 70 2.86 -4.83 -20.31
C LYS A 70 3.80 -3.66 -20.02
N ALA A 71 4.53 -3.18 -21.04
CA ALA A 71 5.26 -1.94 -20.89
C ALA A 71 4.25 -0.79 -20.83
N ILE A 72 4.14 -0.15 -19.68
CA ILE A 72 3.33 1.06 -19.54
C ILE A 72 4.08 2.15 -20.32
N SER A 73 3.50 2.62 -21.43
CA SER A 73 4.06 3.76 -22.15
C SER A 73 4.19 4.94 -21.19
N LYS A 74 5.30 5.68 -21.25
CA LYS A 74 5.49 6.92 -20.45
C LYS A 74 4.33 7.92 -20.61
N ILE A 75 3.60 7.84 -21.72
CA ILE A 75 2.40 8.63 -22.01
C ILE A 75 1.18 8.15 -21.19
N GLN A 76 1.00 6.85 -20.97
CA GLN A 76 -0.09 6.31 -20.13
C GLN A 76 0.09 6.56 -18.63
N ILE A 77 1.32 6.71 -18.15
CA ILE A 77 1.60 7.10 -16.75
C ILE A 77 1.15 8.55 -16.49
N GLN A 78 1.02 9.37 -17.53
CA GLN A 78 0.60 10.77 -17.44
C GLN A 78 -0.89 11.01 -17.67
N THR A 79 -1.72 9.98 -17.90
CA THR A 79 -3.14 10.19 -18.27
C THR A 79 -4.18 9.36 -17.51
N ARG A 80 -3.84 8.63 -16.45
CA ARG A 80 -4.86 8.05 -15.57
C ARG A 80 -5.28 9.09 -14.54
N LYS A 81 -6.19 9.99 -14.94
CA LYS A 81 -6.87 10.88 -13.98
C LYS A 81 -7.57 9.99 -12.96
N MET A 82 -7.32 10.24 -11.67
CA MET A 82 -7.99 9.51 -10.62
C MET A 82 -9.49 9.83 -10.64
N LEU A 83 -10.32 8.81 -10.45
CA LEU A 83 -11.77 9.01 -10.40
C LEU A 83 -12.15 9.82 -9.16
N PHE A 84 -13.17 10.66 -9.32
CA PHE A 84 -13.77 11.40 -8.21
C PHE A 84 -14.29 10.40 -7.16
N PRO A 85 -13.87 10.50 -5.89
CA PRO A 85 -14.38 9.67 -4.82
C PRO A 85 -15.91 9.77 -4.72
N THR A 86 -16.58 8.68 -5.06
CA THR A 86 -18.04 8.52 -4.93
C THR A 86 -18.33 7.26 -4.13
N GLU A 87 -19.52 7.14 -3.57
CA GLU A 87 -19.94 5.94 -2.84
C GLU A 87 -19.70 4.65 -3.63
N LYS A 88 -20.08 4.65 -4.91
CA LYS A 88 -19.85 3.53 -5.83
C LYS A 88 -18.38 3.15 -5.95
N GLU A 89 -17.49 4.15 -5.98
CA GLU A 89 -16.05 3.89 -6.10
C GLU A 89 -15.46 3.40 -4.77
N ILE A 90 -15.89 3.93 -3.62
CA ILE A 90 -15.54 3.40 -2.30
C ILE A 90 -15.95 1.91 -2.21
N GLU A 91 -17.22 1.61 -2.50
CA GLU A 91 -17.78 0.25 -2.39
C GLU A 91 -17.04 -0.76 -3.27
N LYS A 92 -16.69 -0.38 -4.50
CA LYS A 92 -15.87 -1.21 -5.39
C LYS A 92 -14.53 -1.58 -4.76
N TYR A 93 -13.84 -0.63 -4.12
CA TYR A 93 -12.55 -0.89 -3.48
C TYR A 93 -12.70 -1.65 -2.15
N LEU A 94 -13.77 -1.42 -1.39
CA LEU A 94 -14.07 -2.21 -0.19
C LEU A 94 -14.38 -3.67 -0.54
N LEU A 95 -15.07 -3.94 -1.66
CA LEU A 95 -15.28 -5.29 -2.15
C LEU A 95 -13.97 -5.95 -2.60
N LYS A 96 -13.11 -5.23 -3.33
CA LYS A 96 -11.76 -5.69 -3.75
C LYS A 96 -10.87 -6.04 -2.56
N TRP A 97 -11.01 -5.34 -1.43
CA TRP A 97 -10.24 -5.62 -0.22
C TRP A 97 -10.38 -7.08 0.26
N ASN A 98 -11.59 -7.63 0.16
CA ASN A 98 -11.90 -8.97 0.67
C ASN A 98 -11.26 -10.09 -0.17
N SER A 99 -10.80 -9.81 -1.39
CA SER A 99 -10.10 -10.78 -2.25
C SER A 99 -8.58 -10.71 -2.11
N LEU A 100 -8.04 -9.92 -1.17
CA LEU A 100 -6.61 -9.75 -0.95
C LEU A 100 -6.12 -10.66 0.19
N ASP A 101 -6.13 -11.97 -0.03
CA ASP A 101 -5.93 -13.01 1.01
C ASP A 101 -4.70 -12.77 1.91
N ASN A 102 -3.57 -12.38 1.33
CA ASN A 102 -2.34 -12.14 2.08
C ASN A 102 -2.47 -10.93 3.04
N TYR A 103 -3.14 -9.86 2.61
CA TYR A 103 -3.37 -8.68 3.45
C TYR A 103 -4.44 -8.96 4.52
N VAL A 104 -5.49 -9.70 4.18
CA VAL A 104 -6.55 -10.07 5.13
C VAL A 104 -5.99 -10.93 6.27
N LEU A 105 -5.12 -11.91 5.96
CA LEU A 105 -4.51 -12.75 6.99
C LEU A 105 -3.51 -11.98 7.86
N GLN A 106 -2.73 -11.05 7.29
CA GLN A 106 -1.83 -10.18 8.04
C GLN A 106 -2.61 -9.30 9.03
N GLU A 107 -3.68 -8.65 8.57
CA GLU A 107 -4.52 -7.80 9.41
C GLU A 107 -5.18 -8.59 10.53
N SER A 108 -5.84 -9.72 10.23
CA SER A 108 -6.48 -10.55 11.27
C SER A 108 -5.48 -11.13 12.28
N SER A 109 -4.23 -11.37 11.87
CA SER A 109 -3.16 -11.80 12.77
C SER A 109 -2.73 -10.67 13.72
N LEU A 110 -2.63 -9.44 13.22
CA LEU A 110 -2.38 -8.25 14.06
C LEU A 110 -3.57 -7.97 14.98
N ASP A 111 -4.81 -8.06 14.50
CA ASP A 111 -6.01 -7.91 15.34
C ASP A 111 -5.98 -8.90 16.52
N LYS A 112 -5.63 -10.17 16.25
CA LYS A 112 -5.45 -11.17 17.31
C LYS A 112 -4.36 -10.75 18.30
N LEU A 113 -3.20 -10.31 17.80
CA LEU A 113 -2.06 -9.90 18.61
C LEU A 113 -2.40 -8.71 19.52
N PHE A 114 -3.00 -7.65 18.96
CA PHE A 114 -3.28 -6.39 19.64
C PHE A 114 -4.53 -6.42 20.51
N HIS A 115 -5.52 -7.26 20.23
CA HIS A 115 -6.78 -7.27 21.01
C HIS A 115 -6.96 -8.47 21.91
N ARG A 116 -6.30 -9.60 21.62
CA ARG A 116 -6.52 -10.86 22.37
C ARG A 116 -5.27 -11.32 23.10
N THR A 117 -4.12 -11.27 22.45
CA THR A 117 -2.87 -11.79 23.03
C THR A 117 -2.22 -10.75 23.96
N TYR A 118 -1.99 -9.53 23.47
CA TYR A 118 -1.24 -8.47 24.19
C TYR A 118 -1.97 -7.11 24.14
N PRO A 119 -3.13 -6.99 24.82
CA PRO A 119 -3.99 -5.81 24.72
C PRO A 119 -3.42 -4.53 25.33
N SER A 120 -2.60 -4.63 26.39
CA SER A 120 -1.99 -3.49 27.09
C SER A 120 -0.62 -3.13 26.55
N ASN A 121 -0.12 -1.95 26.90
CA ASN A 121 1.18 -1.42 26.49
C ASN A 121 2.15 -1.25 27.69
N THR A 122 2.02 -2.11 28.69
CA THR A 122 2.76 -2.03 29.97
C THR A 122 3.99 -2.93 30.00
N GLU A 123 3.89 -4.14 29.46
CA GLU A 123 4.98 -5.13 29.47
C GLU A 123 5.89 -4.95 28.26
N MET A 124 7.21 -4.98 28.50
CA MET A 124 8.21 -4.63 27.49
C MET A 124 8.30 -5.66 26.35
N ASP A 125 8.20 -6.95 26.66
CA ASP A 125 8.23 -8.05 25.71
C ASP A 125 6.95 -8.10 24.86
N ASP A 126 5.79 -7.89 25.48
CA ASP A 126 4.49 -7.75 24.78
C ASP A 126 4.53 -6.62 23.74
N VAL A 127 5.00 -5.43 24.16
CA VAL A 127 5.14 -4.27 23.27
C VAL A 127 6.17 -4.56 22.18
N LEU A 128 7.30 -5.17 22.50
CA LEU A 128 8.34 -5.51 21.53
C LEU A 128 7.83 -6.44 20.43
N ILE A 129 7.07 -7.48 20.77
CA ILE A 129 6.48 -8.39 19.79
C ILE A 129 5.50 -7.61 18.88
N LYS A 130 4.64 -6.74 19.45
CA LYS A 130 3.76 -5.86 18.66
C LYS A 130 4.54 -4.98 17.69
N VAL A 131 5.61 -4.32 18.15
CA VAL A 131 6.46 -3.48 17.29
C VAL A 131 7.07 -4.29 16.14
N CYS A 132 7.65 -5.46 16.44
CA CYS A 132 8.29 -6.30 15.43
C CYS A 132 7.28 -6.80 14.38
N SER A 133 6.15 -7.38 14.82
CA SER A 133 5.11 -7.89 13.91
C SER A 133 4.53 -6.79 13.03
N LEU A 134 4.20 -5.63 13.62
CA LEU A 134 3.64 -4.50 12.86
C LEU A 134 4.66 -3.93 11.87
N ASN A 135 5.93 -3.79 12.29
CA ASN A 135 6.99 -3.27 11.44
C ASN A 135 7.22 -4.14 10.20
N ASP A 136 7.17 -5.47 10.36
CA ASP A 136 7.33 -6.42 9.27
C ASP A 136 6.14 -6.36 8.30
N PHE A 137 4.91 -6.50 8.80
CA PHE A 137 3.71 -6.58 7.97
C PHE A 137 3.44 -5.30 7.18
N TYR A 138 3.75 -4.14 7.77
CA TYR A 138 3.60 -2.85 7.11
C TYR A 138 4.88 -2.30 6.48
N SER A 139 6.00 -3.02 6.61
CA SER A 139 7.32 -2.59 6.12
C SER A 139 7.66 -1.15 6.55
N THR A 140 7.47 -0.83 7.84
CA THR A 140 7.65 0.55 8.34
C THR A 140 9.12 0.98 8.48
N ASN A 141 10.06 0.06 8.22
CA ASN A 141 11.51 0.29 8.24
C ASN A 141 12.04 0.81 9.59
N ILE A 142 11.45 0.36 10.70
CA ILE A 142 12.06 0.55 12.02
C ILE A 142 13.32 -0.31 12.07
N PHE A 143 14.45 0.34 12.31
CA PHE A 143 15.76 -0.31 12.43
C PHE A 143 16.12 -0.65 13.89
N SER A 144 15.41 -0.09 14.88
CA SER A 144 15.59 -0.43 16.30
C SER A 144 14.25 -0.67 16.98
N PRO A 145 13.65 -1.87 16.81
CA PRO A 145 12.38 -2.22 17.45
C PRO A 145 12.41 -2.10 18.97
N PHE A 146 13.55 -2.43 19.59
CA PHE A 146 13.73 -2.34 21.03
C PHE A 146 13.59 -0.91 21.56
N ASP A 147 14.25 0.07 20.93
CA ASP A 147 14.17 1.47 21.36
C ASP A 147 12.75 2.03 21.19
N VAL A 148 12.05 1.64 20.12
CA VAL A 148 10.64 2.01 19.89
C VAL A 148 9.74 1.41 20.95
N ALA A 149 9.90 0.11 21.26
CA ALA A 149 9.10 -0.55 22.28
C ALA A 149 9.31 0.07 23.67
N LYS A 150 10.57 0.34 24.02
CA LYS A 150 10.94 1.00 25.29
C LYS A 150 10.29 2.38 25.40
N HIS A 151 10.32 3.16 24.32
CA HIS A 151 9.67 4.47 24.26
C HIS A 151 8.16 4.38 24.48
N ILE A 152 7.49 3.43 23.83
CA ILE A 152 6.04 3.20 24.00
C ILE A 152 5.68 2.87 25.45
N VAL A 153 6.39 1.94 26.08
CA VAL A 153 6.16 1.57 27.49
C VAL A 153 6.35 2.76 28.42
N GLN A 154 7.39 3.57 28.19
CA GLN A 154 7.66 4.77 28.99
C GLN A 154 6.56 5.82 28.91
N LEU A 155 5.90 5.94 27.75
CA LEU A 155 4.82 6.90 27.54
C LEU A 155 3.50 6.53 28.24
N LYS A 156 3.33 5.30 28.75
CA LYS A 156 2.13 4.82 29.45
C LYS A 156 0.83 5.13 28.67
N ILE A 157 0.75 4.62 27.45
CA ILE A 157 -0.17 5.14 26.43
C ILE A 157 -1.62 4.65 26.53
N ASP A 158 -1.90 3.62 27.33
CA ASP A 158 -3.19 2.90 27.30
C ASP A 158 -4.41 3.79 27.59
N GLU A 159 -4.31 4.69 28.58
CA GLU A 159 -5.39 5.62 28.92
C GLU A 159 -5.62 6.63 27.78
N ARG A 160 -4.55 7.23 27.28
CA ARG A 160 -4.60 8.19 26.16
C ARG A 160 -5.15 7.58 24.88
N LEU A 161 -4.79 6.33 24.57
CA LEU A 161 -5.36 5.57 23.47
C LEU A 161 -6.87 5.38 23.62
N LYS A 162 -7.31 4.98 24.82
CA LYS A 162 -8.73 4.78 25.12
C LYS A 162 -9.52 6.07 25.02
N GLU A 163 -8.96 7.20 25.43
CA GLU A 163 -9.58 8.52 25.29
C GLU A 163 -9.63 9.00 23.83
N GLY A 164 -8.72 8.55 22.98
CA GLY A 164 -8.61 9.01 21.60
C GLY A 164 -7.77 10.26 21.45
N ASP A 165 -6.75 10.43 22.29
CA ASP A 165 -5.80 11.53 22.16
C ASP A 165 -5.02 11.44 20.85
N LEU A 166 -5.30 12.36 19.93
CA LEU A 166 -4.67 12.43 18.61
C LEU A 166 -3.20 12.87 18.66
N ASN A 167 -2.78 13.60 19.70
CA ASN A 167 -1.37 14.03 19.81
C ASN A 167 -0.44 12.86 20.13
N LEU A 168 -0.99 11.79 20.73
CA LEU A 168 -0.25 10.58 21.09
C LEU A 168 0.50 9.96 19.90
N VAL A 169 -0.06 10.04 18.70
CA VAL A 169 0.61 9.50 17.50
C VAL A 169 1.94 10.21 17.24
N ASN A 170 1.97 11.53 17.37
CA ASN A 170 3.20 12.30 17.19
C ASN A 170 4.22 12.04 18.32
N ASP A 171 3.74 11.80 19.56
CA ASP A 171 4.59 11.44 20.70
C ASP A 171 5.24 10.06 20.52
N ILE A 172 4.48 9.05 20.07
CA ILE A 172 5.00 7.71 19.76
C ILE A 172 5.97 7.78 18.57
N ALA A 173 5.65 8.60 17.57
CA ALA A 173 6.45 8.71 16.36
C ALA A 173 7.85 9.27 16.63
N THR A 174 7.98 10.21 17.56
CA THR A 174 9.21 10.99 17.75
C THR A 174 10.06 10.39 18.85
N ILE A 175 11.13 9.69 18.46
CA ILE A 175 12.04 9.03 19.40
C ILE A 175 13.46 9.57 19.27
N THR A 176 14.26 9.43 20.32
CA THR A 176 15.69 9.77 20.30
C THR A 176 16.53 8.50 20.40
N ILE A 177 17.21 8.13 19.32
CA ILE A 177 18.16 7.00 19.29
C ILE A 177 19.57 7.57 19.11
N LYS A 178 20.51 7.19 20.00
CA LYS A 178 21.91 7.63 19.92
C LYS A 178 22.07 9.15 19.73
N LYS A 179 21.29 9.94 20.49
CA LYS A 179 21.22 11.42 20.43
C LYS A 179 20.67 12.02 19.13
N ARG A 180 20.12 11.20 18.23
CA ARG A 180 19.44 11.66 17.01
C ARG A 180 17.94 11.48 17.16
N GLN A 181 17.18 12.53 16.90
CA GLN A 181 15.73 12.45 16.80
C GLN A 181 15.35 11.79 15.47
N ILE A 182 14.49 10.79 15.54
CA ILE A 182 13.96 10.05 14.40
C ILE A 182 12.45 10.04 14.52
N ASN A 183 11.78 10.15 13.37
CA ASN A 183 10.34 10.21 13.31
C ASN A 183 9.79 8.98 12.56
N PHE A 184 9.14 8.08 13.28
CA PHE A 184 8.47 6.89 12.79
C PHE A 184 6.95 7.11 12.64
N TYR A 185 6.55 8.24 12.06
CA TYR A 185 5.15 8.67 11.94
C TYR A 185 4.20 7.61 11.36
N SER A 186 4.57 6.99 10.24
CA SER A 186 3.78 5.95 9.57
C SER A 186 3.56 4.73 10.48
N PHE A 187 4.55 4.36 11.28
CA PHE A 187 4.43 3.28 12.25
C PHE A 187 3.52 3.69 13.40
N ALA A 188 3.73 4.87 13.99
CA ALA A 188 2.95 5.33 15.13
C ALA A 188 1.44 5.41 14.82
N SER A 189 1.07 5.89 13.63
CA SER A 189 -0.34 5.90 13.22
C SER A 189 -0.94 4.50 13.12
N LYS A 190 -0.16 3.52 12.64
CA LYS A 190 -0.60 2.12 12.54
C LYS A 190 -0.71 1.48 13.90
N TYR A 191 0.25 1.73 14.77
CA TYR A 191 0.25 1.20 16.13
C TYR A 191 -1.00 1.64 16.89
N CYS A 192 -1.35 2.93 16.80
CA CYS A 192 -2.58 3.44 17.42
C CYS A 192 -3.85 2.90 16.73
N SER A 193 -3.85 2.81 15.40
CA SER A 193 -4.97 2.22 14.64
C SER A 193 -5.25 0.77 15.03
N HIS A 194 -4.22 -0.06 15.23
CA HIS A 194 -4.38 -1.46 15.63
C HIS A 194 -4.86 -1.62 17.09
N HIS A 195 -4.78 -0.58 17.91
CA HIS A 195 -5.44 -0.55 19.22
C HIS A 195 -6.88 -0.03 19.15
N PHE A 196 -7.14 1.02 18.35
CA PHE A 196 -8.45 1.66 18.24
C PHE A 196 -8.73 2.15 16.81
N GLU A 197 -9.12 1.22 15.94
CA GLU A 197 -9.23 1.41 14.49
C GLU A 197 -10.23 2.48 14.03
N THR A 198 -11.26 2.76 14.82
CA THR A 198 -12.27 3.77 14.48
C THR A 198 -11.84 5.18 14.88
N LYS A 199 -10.84 5.30 15.76
CA LYS A 199 -10.35 6.58 16.29
C LYS A 199 -9.10 7.09 15.59
N TYR A 200 -8.23 6.18 15.16
CA TYR A 200 -6.90 6.50 14.66
C TYR A 200 -6.74 6.08 13.19
N PRO A 201 -6.96 7.00 12.23
CA PRO A 201 -6.67 6.74 10.83
C PRO A 201 -5.19 6.42 10.58
N ILE A 202 -4.93 5.53 9.64
CA ILE A 202 -3.58 5.14 9.24
C ILE A 202 -3.00 6.19 8.29
N PHE A 203 -1.80 6.64 8.61
CA PHE A 203 -1.01 7.43 7.68
C PHE A 203 0.00 6.54 6.93
N ASP A 204 0.08 6.70 5.61
CA ASP A 204 1.20 6.20 4.80
C ASP A 204 1.43 7.02 3.53
N SER A 205 2.45 6.61 2.75
CA SER A 205 2.87 7.31 1.53
C SER A 205 1.84 7.28 0.40
N PHE A 206 0.99 6.26 0.31
CA PHE A 206 -0.07 6.19 -0.70
C PHE A 206 -1.20 7.14 -0.33
N VAL A 207 -1.64 7.12 0.93
CA VAL A 207 -2.64 8.07 1.46
C VAL A 207 -2.18 9.52 1.24
N GLU A 208 -0.92 9.83 1.57
CA GLU A 208 -0.32 11.16 1.34
C GLU A 208 -0.40 11.60 -0.13
N LYS A 209 -0.05 10.72 -1.06
CA LYS A 209 -0.08 11.03 -2.50
C LYS A 209 -1.50 11.28 -3.00
N VAL A 210 -2.46 10.46 -2.57
CA VAL A 210 -3.87 10.59 -2.97
C VAL A 210 -4.45 11.90 -2.47
N LEU A 211 -4.25 12.24 -1.19
CA LEU A 211 -4.75 13.50 -0.62
C LEU A 211 -4.12 14.72 -1.32
N LYS A 212 -2.81 14.70 -1.58
CA LYS A 212 -2.14 15.80 -2.32
C LYS A 212 -2.65 15.94 -3.75
N TYR A 213 -2.90 14.82 -4.43
CA TYR A 213 -3.46 14.82 -5.77
C TYR A 213 -4.85 15.44 -5.79
N LEU A 214 -5.76 14.97 -4.92
CA LEU A 214 -7.12 15.49 -4.83
C LEU A 214 -7.20 16.94 -4.39
N ARG A 215 -6.31 17.37 -3.49
CA ARG A 215 -6.17 18.79 -3.12
C ARG A 215 -5.90 19.65 -4.35
N LYS A 216 -5.08 19.16 -5.28
CA LYS A 216 -4.73 19.89 -6.51
C LYS A 216 -5.86 19.84 -7.55
N GLU A 217 -6.42 18.66 -7.79
CA GLU A 217 -7.39 18.43 -8.86
C GLU A 217 -8.79 18.92 -8.50
N ASP A 218 -9.30 18.52 -7.34
CA ASP A 218 -10.67 18.81 -6.93
C ASP A 218 -10.76 20.00 -5.98
N LYS A 219 -9.62 20.42 -5.40
CA LYS A 219 -9.55 21.49 -4.40
C LYS A 219 -10.44 21.22 -3.19
N PHE A 220 -10.56 19.94 -2.80
CA PHE A 220 -11.52 19.51 -1.77
C PHE A 220 -11.31 20.20 -0.42
N TYR A 221 -10.04 20.44 -0.05
CA TYR A 221 -9.67 21.14 1.18
C TYR A 221 -8.26 21.72 1.03
N MET A 222 -8.05 22.94 1.49
CA MET A 222 -6.74 23.61 1.42
C MET A 222 -5.92 23.27 2.67
N PHE A 223 -4.74 22.70 2.45
CA PHE A 223 -3.77 22.36 3.50
C PHE A 223 -2.35 22.33 2.93
N GLU A 224 -1.35 22.52 3.77
CA GLU A 224 0.07 22.40 3.43
C GLU A 224 0.58 20.97 3.59
N ASP A 225 1.66 20.64 2.88
CA ASP A 225 2.27 19.31 2.94
C ASP A 225 2.77 18.94 4.35
N CYS A 226 3.22 19.93 5.13
CA CYS A 226 3.69 19.70 6.50
C CYS A 226 2.55 19.29 7.46
N GLU A 227 1.31 19.69 7.17
CA GLU A 227 0.14 19.43 8.01
C GLU A 227 -0.25 17.94 7.97
N LEU A 228 0.08 17.23 6.89
CA LEU A 228 -0.10 15.77 6.81
C LEU A 228 0.76 14.99 7.82
N LYS A 229 1.82 15.61 8.38
CA LYS A 229 2.68 15.03 9.42
C LYS A 229 2.30 15.46 10.84
N GLN A 230 1.24 16.28 10.97
CA GLN A 230 0.66 16.67 12.25
C GLN A 230 -0.67 15.92 12.41
N TYR A 231 -0.71 14.93 13.30
CA TYR A 231 -1.77 13.91 13.26
C TYR A 231 -3.17 14.48 13.43
N LYS A 232 -3.35 15.46 14.32
CA LYS A 232 -4.62 16.18 14.49
C LYS A 232 -5.06 16.91 13.22
N LYS A 233 -4.13 17.50 12.46
CA LYS A 233 -4.45 18.17 11.19
C LYS A 233 -4.75 17.16 10.09
N PHE A 234 -3.96 16.08 10.00
CA PHE A 234 -4.23 14.96 9.10
C PHE A 234 -5.62 14.35 9.33
N TYR A 235 -6.00 14.14 10.60
CA TYR A 235 -7.33 13.69 10.98
C TYR A 235 -8.43 14.63 10.46
N ASN A 236 -8.28 15.94 10.66
CA ASN A 236 -9.23 16.92 10.14
C ASN A 236 -9.29 16.94 8.61
N ILE A 237 -8.17 16.76 7.91
CA ILE A 237 -8.14 16.65 6.44
C ILE A 237 -8.99 15.46 5.97
N LEU A 238 -8.97 14.32 6.68
CA LEU A 238 -9.82 13.17 6.36
C LEU A 238 -11.31 13.43 6.64
N LEU A 239 -11.64 14.21 7.66
CA LEU A 239 -13.02 14.64 7.91
C LEU A 239 -13.53 15.55 6.80
N GLU A 240 -12.73 16.54 6.38
CA GLU A 240 -13.08 17.43 5.27
C GLU A 240 -13.13 16.68 3.94
N PHE A 241 -12.27 15.69 3.74
CA PHE A 241 -12.39 14.75 2.62
C PHE A 241 -13.76 14.06 2.63
N ARG A 242 -14.16 13.44 3.76
CA ARG A 242 -15.45 12.75 3.86
C ARG A 242 -16.61 13.68 3.55
N LYS A 243 -16.58 14.89 4.11
CA LYS A 243 -17.62 15.91 3.90
C LYS A 243 -17.71 16.38 2.46
N PHE A 244 -16.58 16.72 1.84
CA PHE A 244 -16.54 17.22 0.47
C PHE A 244 -17.09 16.20 -0.54
N TYR A 245 -16.72 14.93 -0.37
CA TYR A 245 -17.14 13.86 -1.26
C TYR A 245 -18.48 13.20 -0.87
N LYS A 246 -19.15 13.69 0.18
CA LYS A 246 -20.41 13.13 0.73
C LYS A 246 -20.29 11.66 1.13
N LEU A 247 -19.20 11.33 1.82
CA LEU A 247 -18.79 9.99 2.24
C LEU A 247 -18.87 9.81 3.76
N GLU A 248 -19.62 10.65 4.47
CA GLU A 248 -19.75 10.59 5.93
C GLU A 248 -20.36 9.28 6.43
N LYS A 249 -21.09 8.54 5.57
CA LYS A 249 -21.61 7.20 5.90
C LYS A 249 -20.50 6.16 6.15
N TYR A 250 -19.31 6.36 5.58
CA TYR A 250 -18.16 5.47 5.78
C TYR A 250 -17.31 5.96 6.94
N ASN A 251 -16.81 5.02 7.73
CA ASN A 251 -15.89 5.32 8.82
C ASN A 251 -14.45 5.55 8.30
N LEU A 252 -13.56 6.07 9.15
CA LEU A 252 -12.20 6.41 8.73
C LEU A 252 -11.37 5.19 8.31
N LYS A 253 -11.62 4.01 8.90
CA LYS A 253 -10.96 2.75 8.49
C LYS A 253 -11.33 2.36 7.05
N GLU A 254 -12.60 2.52 6.68
CA GLU A 254 -13.06 2.26 5.30
C GLU A 254 -12.47 3.28 4.31
N ILE A 255 -12.41 4.55 4.70
CA ILE A 255 -11.74 5.59 3.91
C ILE A 255 -10.25 5.27 3.73
N ASP A 256 -9.55 4.85 4.78
CA ASP A 256 -8.14 4.49 4.70
C ASP A 256 -7.89 3.31 3.76
N LYS A 257 -8.71 2.24 3.84
CA LYS A 257 -8.65 1.10 2.91
C LYS A 257 -8.84 1.54 1.46
N TYR A 258 -9.75 2.48 1.21
CA TYR A 258 -9.95 3.05 -0.11
C TYR A 258 -8.73 3.85 -0.57
N LEU A 259 -8.28 4.83 0.23
CA LEU A 259 -7.17 5.72 -0.12
C LEU A 259 -5.88 4.94 -0.36
N TRP A 260 -5.61 3.90 0.43
CA TRP A 260 -4.45 3.04 0.24
C TRP A 260 -4.51 2.26 -1.08
N GLN A 261 -5.63 1.58 -1.37
CA GLN A 261 -5.77 0.79 -2.59
C GLN A 261 -5.73 1.66 -3.85
N VAL A 262 -6.42 2.80 -3.83
CA VAL A 262 -6.37 3.78 -4.93
C VAL A 262 -4.96 4.32 -5.09
N GLY A 263 -4.30 4.69 -4.00
CA GLY A 263 -2.94 5.19 -4.06
C GLY A 263 -1.96 4.16 -4.62
N LYS A 264 -2.16 2.88 -4.32
CA LYS A 264 -1.38 1.77 -4.91
C LYS A 264 -1.62 1.64 -6.42
N ASP A 265 -2.87 1.74 -6.86
CA ASP A 265 -3.26 1.62 -8.28
C ASP A 265 -2.77 2.81 -9.12
N TYR A 266 -2.79 4.03 -8.59
CA TYR A 266 -2.45 5.26 -9.34
C TYR A 266 -1.03 5.78 -9.09
N PHE A 267 -0.40 5.43 -7.96
CA PHE A 267 0.95 5.88 -7.61
C PHE A 267 1.88 4.73 -7.20
N PRO A 268 1.98 3.65 -8.01
CA PRO A 268 2.75 2.48 -7.65
C PRO A 268 4.20 2.84 -7.31
N LYS A 269 4.79 2.12 -6.35
CA LYS A 269 6.21 2.32 -6.02
C LYS A 269 7.05 1.84 -7.21
N ASN A 270 7.84 2.75 -7.78
CA ASN A 270 8.87 2.39 -8.75
C ASN A 270 10.00 1.67 -8.01
N TYR A 271 9.95 0.34 -7.95
CA TYR A 271 11.07 -0.46 -7.46
C TYR A 271 12.20 -0.44 -8.49
N LYS A 272 12.93 0.67 -8.58
CA LYS A 272 14.30 0.60 -9.13
C LYS A 272 15.14 -0.07 -8.06
N LYS A 273 15.35 -1.39 -8.19
CA LYS A 273 16.43 -2.06 -7.45
C LYS A 273 17.73 -1.45 -7.94
N HIS A 274 18.43 -0.75 -7.04
CA HIS A 274 19.86 -0.54 -7.21
C HIS A 274 20.51 -1.92 -7.09
N SER A 275 20.86 -2.49 -8.24
CA SER A 275 21.84 -3.56 -8.38
C SER A 275 23.22 -3.05 -8.03
#